data_AF-A0A2N7QXV9-F1
#
_entry.id   AF-A0A2N7QXV9-F1
#
_cell.length_a   1.000
_cell.length_b   1.000
_cell.length_c   1.000
_cell.angle_alpha   90.00
_cell.angle_beta   90.00
_cell.angle_gamma   90.00
#
_symmetry.space_group_name_H-M   'P 1'
#
loop_
_entity.id
_entity.type
_entity.pdbx_description
1 polymer ?
#
loop_
_entity_poly.entity_id
_entity_poly.type
_entity_poly.pdbx_seq_one_letter_code
_entity_poly.pdbx_strand_id
1 'polypeptide(L)'
;MSDIRDFDVDLGIHDRYVAFSAEVVRLSLLAPVVLAFFATYLQKTADHGQDAFKQASSSFEWCFIFMALAVGCGLAHRFFAIEFLQWVVEKKRGIEPSKAHGHFLSVASTLSIIATPSLLAVAAWFLLQAVRDVFKTL
;
A
#
# COMPACT_ATOMS: atom_id res chain seq x y z
N MET A 1 -35.56 3.22 -14.54
CA MET A 1 -34.95 4.54 -14.85
C MET A 1 -34.03 5.05 -13.72
N SER A 2 -33.48 4.15 -12.89
CA SER A 2 -32.42 4.42 -11.89
C SER A 2 -31.00 4.24 -12.47
N ASP A 3 -30.90 3.74 -13.71
CA ASP A 3 -29.71 3.05 -14.23
C ASP A 3 -28.48 3.91 -14.60
N ILE A 4 -28.66 5.21 -14.79
CA ILE A 4 -27.58 6.10 -15.27
C ILE A 4 -26.96 6.88 -14.11
N ARG A 5 -27.81 7.44 -13.22
CA ARG A 5 -27.32 8.20 -12.06
C ARG A 5 -26.60 7.30 -11.05
N ASP A 6 -27.12 6.10 -10.81
CA ASP A 6 -26.49 5.15 -9.88
C ASP A 6 -25.13 4.69 -10.42
N PHE A 7 -25.03 4.52 -11.75
CA PHE A 7 -23.77 4.16 -12.40
C PHE A 7 -22.70 5.23 -12.32
N ASP A 8 -23.06 6.50 -12.53
CA ASP A 8 -22.11 7.62 -12.42
C ASP A 8 -21.62 7.79 -10.97
N VAL A 9 -22.48 7.54 -9.98
CA VAL A 9 -22.12 7.55 -8.56
C VAL A 9 -21.13 6.41 -8.25
N ASP A 10 -21.40 5.19 -8.73
CA ASP A 10 -20.51 4.04 -8.52
C ASP A 10 -19.14 4.24 -9.16
N LEU A 11 -19.09 4.82 -10.37
CA LEU A 11 -17.84 5.23 -11.02
C LEU A 11 -17.09 6.28 -10.21
N GLY A 12 -17.79 7.28 -9.67
CA GLY A 12 -17.19 8.31 -8.83
C GLY A 12 -16.60 7.76 -7.53
N ILE A 13 -17.22 6.74 -6.93
CA ILE A 13 -16.67 6.04 -5.75
C ILE A 13 -15.42 5.25 -6.15
N HIS A 14 -15.47 4.53 -7.27
CA HIS A 14 -14.34 3.75 -7.77
C HIS A 14 -13.10 4.63 -8.05
N ASP A 15 -13.28 5.77 -8.70
CA ASP A 15 -12.19 6.73 -8.98
C ASP A 15 -11.54 7.24 -7.69
N ARG A 16 -12.34 7.51 -6.65
CA ARG A 16 -11.81 7.91 -5.33
C ARG A 16 -10.99 6.80 -4.67
N TYR A 17 -11.42 5.54 -4.78
CA TYR A 17 -10.65 4.40 -4.27
C TYR A 17 -9.33 4.19 -5.03
N VAL A 18 -9.36 4.32 -6.36
CA VAL A 18 -8.14 4.27 -7.17
C VAL A 18 -7.19 5.42 -6.79
N ALA A 19 -7.69 6.63 -6.60
CA ALA A 19 -6.89 7.77 -6.16
C ALA A 19 -6.29 7.55 -4.76
N PHE A 20 -7.08 7.03 -3.81
CA PHE A 20 -6.59 6.66 -2.48
C PHE A 20 -5.48 5.62 -2.57
N SER A 21 -5.66 4.55 -3.36
CA SER A 21 -4.63 3.53 -3.55
C SER A 21 -3.32 4.09 -4.11
N ALA A 22 -3.39 5.07 -5.02
CA ALA A 22 -2.21 5.72 -5.57
C ALA A 22 -1.46 6.54 -4.52
N GLU A 23 -2.18 7.23 -3.64
CA GLU A 23 -1.57 7.99 -2.54
C GLU A 23 -0.92 7.06 -1.52
N VAL A 24 -1.56 5.93 -1.21
CA VAL A 24 -1.00 4.93 -0.31
C VAL A 24 0.28 4.32 -0.89
N VAL A 25 0.31 4.00 -2.19
CA VAL A 25 1.53 3.55 -2.87
C VAL A 25 2.63 4.62 -2.82
N ARG A 26 2.30 5.90 -3.03
CA ARG A 26 3.27 7.00 -2.91
C ARG A 26 3.88 7.09 -1.52
N LEU A 27 3.07 7.01 -0.48
CA LEU A 27 3.53 7.03 0.91
C LEU A 27 4.44 5.83 1.21
N SER A 28 4.07 4.64 0.75
CA SER A 28 4.89 3.43 0.92
C SER A 28 6.23 3.52 0.18
N LEU A 29 6.30 4.22 -0.96
CA LEU A 29 7.56 4.44 -1.71
C LEU A 29 8.44 5.54 -1.10
N LEU A 30 7.87 6.48 -0.34
CA LEU A 30 8.63 7.55 0.30
C LEU A 30 9.43 7.04 1.51
N ALA A 31 8.91 6.04 2.21
CA ALA A 31 9.49 5.53 3.43
C ALA A 31 10.87 4.85 3.28
N PRO A 32 11.15 4.03 2.24
CA PRO A 32 12.50 3.54 1.97
C PRO A 32 13.54 4.66 1.82
N VAL A 33 13.16 5.78 1.19
CA VAL A 33 14.03 6.94 1.03
C VAL A 33 14.34 7.58 2.37
N VAL A 34 13.32 7.75 3.22
CA VAL A 34 13.49 8.27 4.59
C VAL A 34 14.36 7.33 5.42
N LEU A 35 14.17 6.01 5.31
CA LEU A 35 14.96 5.00 5.99
C LEU A 35 16.44 5.03 5.57
N ALA A 36 16.71 5.08 4.26
CA ALA A 36 18.07 5.17 3.74
C ALA A 36 18.77 6.47 4.19
N PHE A 37 18.03 7.58 4.22
CA PHE A 37 18.53 8.86 4.72
C PHE A 37 18.91 8.76 6.21
N PHE A 38 18.02 8.23 7.06
CA PHE A 38 18.27 8.06 8.48
C PHE A 38 19.46 7.12 8.76
N ALA A 39 19.56 6.01 8.04
CA ALA A 39 20.70 5.09 8.16
C ALA A 39 22.03 5.78 7.84
N THR A 40 22.06 6.55 6.75
CA THR A 40 23.26 7.30 6.33
C THR A 40 23.61 8.41 7.32
N TYR A 41 22.59 9.09 7.88
CA TYR A 41 22.78 10.14 8.87
C TYR A 41 23.33 9.59 10.20
N LEU A 42 22.79 8.48 10.71
CA LEU A 42 23.26 7.84 11.95
C LEU A 42 24.70 7.35 11.85
N GLN A 43 25.10 6.77 10.71
CA GLN A 43 26.48 6.35 10.48
C GLN A 43 27.50 7.51 10.51
N LYS A 44 27.09 8.73 10.13
CA LYS A 44 27.99 9.88 10.05
C LYS A 44 28.11 10.68 11.34
N THR A 45 27.15 10.55 12.26
CA THR A 45 26.96 11.54 13.33
C THR A 45 27.23 11.01 14.74
N ALA A 46 27.34 9.68 14.94
CA ALA A 46 27.48 9.10 16.27
C ALA A 46 28.71 8.19 16.38
N ASP A 47 29.51 8.38 17.43
CA ASP A 47 30.64 7.51 17.81
C ASP A 47 30.20 6.05 18.03
N HIS A 48 28.92 5.85 18.41
CA HIS A 48 28.25 4.55 18.57
C HIS A 48 27.22 4.25 17.47
N GLY A 49 27.25 4.97 16.35
CA GLY A 49 26.24 4.88 15.29
C GLY A 49 26.12 3.49 14.65
N GLN A 50 27.21 2.72 14.60
CA GLN A 50 27.18 1.34 14.11
C GLN A 50 26.44 0.38 15.06
N ASP A 51 26.61 0.53 16.37
CA ASP A 51 25.97 -0.34 17.36
C ASP A 51 24.46 -0.05 17.45
N ALA A 52 24.08 1.23 17.42
CA ALA A 52 22.69 1.66 17.35
C ALA A 52 21.98 1.15 16.08
N PHE A 53 22.66 1.21 14.93
CA PHE A 53 22.11 0.69 13.68
C PHE A 53 21.97 -0.84 13.69
N LYS A 54 22.97 -1.56 14.21
CA LYS A 54 22.94 -3.02 14.32
C LYS A 54 21.82 -3.50 15.24
N GLN A 55 21.54 -2.78 16.32
CA GLN A 55 20.45 -3.10 17.24
C GLN A 55 19.07 -2.87 16.60
N ALA A 56 18.94 -1.85 15.75
CA ALA A 56 17.70 -1.51 15.07
C ALA A 56 17.49 -2.23 13.70
N SER A 57 18.48 -2.97 13.20
CA SER A 57 18.49 -3.50 11.82
C SER A 57 17.31 -4.44 11.55
N SER A 58 16.99 -5.33 12.50
CA SER A 58 15.86 -6.27 12.34
C SER A 58 14.52 -5.53 12.24
N SER A 59 14.32 -4.49 13.04
CA SER A 59 13.10 -3.65 12.97
C SER A 59 13.02 -2.90 11.64
N PHE A 60 14.14 -2.43 11.10
CA PHE A 60 14.18 -1.80 9.77
C PHE A 60 13.88 -2.80 8.64
N GLU A 61 14.41 -4.02 8.71
CA GLU A 61 14.13 -5.08 7.73
C GLU A 61 12.62 -5.41 7.69
N TRP A 62 12.00 -5.61 8.86
CA TRP A 62 10.56 -5.84 8.93
C TRP A 62 9.75 -4.66 8.42
N CYS A 63 10.11 -3.44 8.80
CA CYS A 63 9.49 -2.23 8.26
C CYS A 63 9.50 -2.23 6.73
N PHE A 64 10.66 -2.53 6.13
CA PHE A 64 10.81 -2.58 4.67
C PHE A 64 9.96 -3.68 4.03
N ILE A 65 9.92 -4.88 4.61
CA ILE A 65 9.10 -5.99 4.10
C ILE A 65 7.62 -5.59 4.09
N PHE A 66 7.10 -5.07 5.20
CA PHE A 66 5.69 -4.66 5.30
C PHE A 66 5.37 -3.49 4.37
N MET A 67 6.30 -2.55 4.15
CA MET A 67 6.16 -1.48 3.16
C MET A 67 6.11 -2.01 1.73
N ALA A 68 6.99 -2.94 1.36
CA ALA A 68 7.01 -3.56 0.04
C ALA A 68 5.71 -4.34 -0.22
N LEU A 69 5.20 -5.06 0.78
CA LEU A 69 3.90 -5.72 0.72
C LEU A 69 2.76 -4.70 0.55
N ALA A 70 2.79 -3.58 1.27
CA ALA A 70 1.80 -2.51 1.10
C ALA A 70 1.82 -1.96 -0.33
N VAL A 71 3.00 -1.67 -0.91
CA VAL A 71 3.10 -1.28 -2.33
C VAL A 71 2.47 -2.33 -3.22
N GLY A 72 2.81 -3.60 -3.03
CA GLY A 72 2.27 -4.72 -3.80
C GLY A 72 0.74 -4.78 -3.74
N CYS A 73 0.16 -4.67 -2.55
CA CYS A 73 -1.29 -4.65 -2.36
C CYS A 73 -1.95 -3.41 -2.99
N GLY A 74 -1.34 -2.23 -2.87
CA GLY A 74 -1.86 -1.00 -3.49
C GLY A 74 -1.88 -1.09 -5.03
N LEU A 75 -0.82 -1.65 -5.61
CA LEU A 75 -0.75 -1.91 -7.06
C LEU A 75 -1.73 -3.01 -7.50
N ALA A 76 -1.85 -4.09 -6.73
CA ALA A 76 -2.78 -5.18 -6.99
C ALA A 76 -4.24 -4.70 -6.97
N HIS A 77 -4.60 -3.88 -5.98
CA HIS A 77 -5.91 -3.24 -5.93
C HIS A 77 -6.19 -2.46 -7.22
N ARG A 78 -5.24 -1.61 -7.64
CA ARG A 78 -5.39 -0.80 -8.85
C ARG A 78 -5.56 -1.65 -10.10
N PHE A 79 -4.80 -2.74 -10.22
CA PHE A 79 -4.94 -3.69 -11.33
C PHE A 79 -6.34 -4.32 -11.35
N PHE A 80 -6.78 -4.93 -10.24
CA PHE A 80 -8.10 -5.57 -10.15
C PHE A 80 -9.27 -4.60 -10.29
N ALA A 81 -9.12 -3.37 -9.80
CA ALA A 81 -10.10 -2.30 -9.94
C ALA A 81 -10.30 -1.91 -11.42
N ILE A 82 -9.21 -1.72 -12.17
CA ILE A 82 -9.27 -1.39 -13.60
C ILE A 82 -9.88 -2.54 -14.41
N GLU A 83 -9.44 -3.78 -14.16
CA GLU A 83 -10.01 -4.97 -14.80
C GLU A 83 -11.50 -5.13 -14.49
N PHE A 84 -11.91 -4.88 -13.24
CA PHE A 84 -13.32 -4.93 -12.85
C PHE A 84 -14.15 -3.86 -13.60
N LEU A 85 -13.61 -2.65 -13.74
CA LEU A 85 -14.27 -1.58 -14.47
C LEU A 85 -14.43 -1.94 -15.96
N GLN A 86 -13.40 -2.52 -16.58
CA GLN A 86 -13.48 -3.03 -17.95
C GLN A 86 -14.57 -4.09 -18.09
N TRP A 87 -14.61 -5.06 -17.18
CA TRP A 87 -15.66 -6.08 -17.12
C TRP A 87 -17.07 -5.47 -17.03
N VAL A 88 -17.27 -4.43 -16.21
CA VAL A 88 -18.56 -3.72 -16.10
C VAL A 88 -18.93 -3.02 -17.42
N VAL A 89 -17.96 -2.37 -18.08
CA VAL A 89 -18.17 -1.68 -19.37
C VAL A 89 -18.54 -2.68 -20.47
N GLU A 90 -17.84 -3.81 -20.57
CA GLU A 90 -18.15 -4.89 -21.52
C GLU A 90 -19.56 -5.43 -21.31
N LYS A 91 -19.93 -5.70 -20.05
CA LYS A 91 -21.28 -6.13 -19.69
C LYS A 91 -22.34 -5.12 -20.12
N LYS A 92 -22.08 -3.81 -19.94
CA LYS A 92 -23.00 -2.75 -20.41
C LYS A 92 -23.08 -2.63 -21.94
N ARG A 93 -22.04 -3.05 -22.66
CA ARG A 93 -22.01 -3.11 -24.14
C ARG A 93 -22.69 -4.36 -24.71
N GLY A 94 -23.23 -5.23 -23.86
CA GLY A 94 -23.91 -6.47 -24.29
C GLY A 94 -22.95 -7.62 -24.63
N ILE A 95 -21.65 -7.48 -24.31
CA ILE A 95 -20.71 -8.60 -24.32
C ILE A 95 -21.01 -9.37 -23.02
N GLU A 96 -21.27 -10.68 -23.07
CA GLU A 96 -21.54 -11.48 -21.86
C GLU A 96 -20.22 -11.93 -21.22
N PRO A 97 -19.68 -11.23 -20.20
CA PRO A 97 -18.42 -11.60 -19.60
C PRO A 97 -18.70 -12.53 -18.41
N SER A 98 -17.72 -13.36 -18.03
CA SER A 98 -17.92 -14.34 -16.95
C SER A 98 -18.29 -13.67 -15.62
N LYS A 99 -19.44 -14.03 -15.03
CA LYS A 99 -19.89 -13.52 -13.71
C LYS A 99 -18.92 -13.90 -12.59
N ALA A 100 -18.35 -15.10 -12.65
CA ALA A 100 -17.37 -15.57 -11.67
C ALA A 100 -16.09 -14.73 -11.69
N HIS A 101 -15.68 -14.27 -12.88
CA HIS A 101 -14.52 -13.41 -13.06
C HIS A 101 -14.74 -12.02 -12.43
N GLY A 102 -15.89 -11.38 -12.70
CA GLY A 102 -16.23 -10.09 -12.09
C GLY A 102 -16.28 -10.13 -10.55
N HIS A 103 -16.85 -11.20 -9.98
CA HIS A 103 -16.88 -11.38 -8.53
C HIS A 103 -15.47 -11.55 -7.92
N PHE A 104 -14.60 -12.34 -8.56
CA PHE A 104 -13.21 -12.50 -8.14
C PHE A 104 -12.46 -11.16 -8.13
N LEU A 105 -12.56 -10.39 -9.22
CA LEU A 105 -11.90 -9.08 -9.34
C LEU A 105 -12.35 -8.12 -8.22
N SER A 106 -13.64 -8.05 -7.95
CA SER A 106 -14.20 -7.21 -6.88
C SER A 106 -13.67 -7.62 -5.50
N VAL A 107 -13.66 -8.93 -5.19
CA VAL A 107 -13.19 -9.44 -3.89
C VAL A 107 -11.68 -9.21 -3.74
N ALA A 108 -10.89 -9.54 -4.77
CA ALA A 108 -9.44 -9.37 -4.74
C ALA A 108 -9.04 -7.89 -4.59
N SER A 109 -9.75 -6.99 -5.29
CA SER A 109 -9.59 -5.54 -5.16
C SER A 109 -9.90 -5.06 -3.74
N THR A 110 -10.99 -5.54 -3.15
CA THR A 110 -11.42 -5.17 -1.78
C THR A 110 -10.43 -5.66 -0.73
N LEU A 111 -9.98 -6.91 -0.83
CA LEU A 111 -8.97 -7.44 0.09
C LEU A 111 -7.66 -6.65 -0.01
N SER A 112 -7.25 -6.30 -1.23
CA SER A 112 -6.01 -5.56 -1.46
C SER A 112 -6.07 -4.15 -0.86
N ILE A 113 -7.18 -3.42 -1.02
CA ILE A 113 -7.31 -2.05 -0.47
C ILE A 113 -7.39 -2.02 1.05
N ILE A 114 -7.90 -3.08 1.69
CA ILE A 114 -7.92 -3.21 3.17
C ILE A 114 -6.56 -3.66 3.70
N ALA A 115 -5.89 -4.58 3.00
CA ALA A 115 -4.56 -5.06 3.38
C ALA A 115 -3.52 -3.94 3.35
N THR A 116 -3.59 -3.06 2.36
CA THR A 116 -2.61 -1.98 2.16
C THR A 116 -2.41 -1.08 3.41
N PRO A 117 -3.45 -0.42 3.98
CA PRO A 117 -3.30 0.42 5.17
C PRO A 117 -2.92 -0.40 6.41
N SER A 118 -3.38 -1.66 6.50
CA SER A 118 -3.02 -2.56 7.60
C SER A 118 -1.51 -2.86 7.60
N LEU A 119 -0.95 -3.17 6.42
CA LEU A 119 0.48 -3.41 6.24
C LEU A 119 1.30 -2.15 6.52
N LEU A 120 0.81 -0.97 6.12
CA LEU A 120 1.44 0.30 6.46
C LEU A 120 1.45 0.58 7.96
N ALA A 121 0.35 0.31 8.67
CA ALA A 121 0.30 0.48 10.12
C ALA A 121 1.30 -0.44 10.83
N VAL A 122 1.42 -1.69 10.38
CA VAL A 122 2.41 -2.63 10.90
C VAL A 122 3.84 -2.16 10.58
N ALA A 123 4.09 -1.66 9.37
CA ALA A 123 5.39 -1.11 9.01
C ALA A 123 5.76 0.11 9.86
N ALA A 124 4.81 1.01 10.11
CA ALA A 124 5.00 2.18 10.97
C ALA A 124 5.32 1.78 12.41
N TRP A 125 4.70 0.71 12.93
CA TRP A 125 5.03 0.16 14.23
C TRP A 125 6.49 -0.33 14.32
N PHE A 126 6.96 -1.08 13.32
CA PHE A 126 8.37 -1.50 13.25
C PHE A 126 9.33 -0.33 13.11
N LEU A 127 8.94 0.72 12.37
CA LEU A 127 9.73 1.96 12.28
C LEU A 127 9.88 2.62 13.65
N LEU A 128 8.80 2.73 14.42
CA LEU A 128 8.83 3.29 15.77
C LEU A 128 9.68 2.44 16.73
N GLN A 129 9.67 1.12 16.58
CA GLN A 129 10.58 0.25 17.34
C GLN A 129 12.04 0.49 16.98
N ALA A 130 12.36 0.56 15.68
CA ALA A 130 13.71 0.83 15.20
C ALA A 130 14.23 2.16 15.76
N VAL A 131 13.41 3.22 15.71
CA VAL A 131 13.73 4.53 16.26
C VAL A 131 13.95 4.45 17.78
N ARG A 132 13.06 3.77 18.51
CA ARG A 132 13.20 3.58 19.96
C ARG A 132 14.50 2.88 20.32
N ASP A 133 14.90 1.87 19.55
CA ASP A 133 16.12 1.10 19.83
C ASP A 133 17.37 1.92 19.52
N VAL A 134 17.38 2.70 18.43
CA VAL A 134 18.46 3.68 18.16
C VAL A 134 18.62 4.66 19.34
N PHE A 135 17.52 5.22 19.86
CA PHE A 135 17.58 6.19 20.97
C PHE A 135 17.99 5.59 22.32
N LYS A 136 17.92 4.27 22.51
CA LYS A 136 18.45 3.63 23.74
C LYS A 136 19.95 3.43 23.70
N THR A 137 20.53 3.40 22.50
CA THR A 137 21.94 3.07 22.26
C THR A 137 22.81 4.32 22.08
N LEU A 138 22.20 5.46 21.72
CA LEU A 138 22.80 6.79 21.75
C LEU A 138 22.83 7.34 23.18
#